data_AF-A0A3Q7Y344-F1
#
_entry.id   AF-A0A3Q7Y344-F1
#
_cell.length_a   1.000
_cell.length_b   1.000
_cell.length_c   1.000
_cell.angle_alpha   90.00
_cell.angle_beta   90.00
_cell.angle_gamma   90.00
#
_symmetry.space_group_name_H-M   'P 1'
#
loop_
_entity.id
_entity.type
_entity.pdbx_description
1 polymer ?
#
loop_
_entity_poly.entity_id
_entity_poly.type
_entity_poly.pdbx_seq_one_letter_code
_entity_poly.pdbx_strand_id
1 'polypeptide(L)'
;MTAESGGSKFGLPEDVIQVLPSDPFEQLDLARKITSIALMTRVNALELESSELRAKIAKKDRLIEELQSQLESLDTSLSVTADNLVRAEQFKESLLKENASLSNTVRKLNRDVSK
;
A
#
# COMPACT_ATOMS: atom_id res chain seq x y z
N MET A 1 14.85 -68.90 5.71
CA MET A 1 14.49 -68.02 6.83
C MET A 1 14.13 -66.66 6.24
N THR A 2 12.82 -66.43 6.17
CA THR A 2 12.07 -65.16 6.03
C THR A 2 12.81 -63.94 5.45
N ALA A 3 12.62 -63.68 4.16
CA ALA A 3 12.65 -62.32 3.64
C ALA A 3 11.44 -61.60 4.24
N GLU A 4 11.66 -60.83 5.31
CA GLU A 4 10.59 -60.00 5.87
C GLU A 4 10.15 -58.99 4.82
N SER A 5 8.86 -59.01 4.53
CA SER A 5 8.18 -58.04 3.70
C SER A 5 8.24 -56.66 4.38
N GLY A 6 9.32 -55.91 4.10
CA GLY A 6 9.52 -54.54 4.57
C GLY A 6 8.45 -53.57 4.05
N GLY A 7 7.76 -53.93 2.95
CA GLY A 7 6.70 -53.12 2.34
C GLY A 7 5.48 -52.91 3.23
N SER A 8 5.12 -53.91 4.06
CA SER A 8 3.94 -53.81 4.93
C SER A 8 4.13 -52.89 6.15
N LYS A 9 5.37 -52.50 6.49
CA LYS A 9 5.65 -51.60 7.62
C LYS A 9 5.50 -50.11 7.30
N PHE A 10 5.62 -49.73 6.02
CA PHE A 10 5.63 -48.32 5.60
C PHE A 10 4.32 -47.88 4.94
N GLY A 11 3.34 -48.78 4.79
CA GLY A 11 2.03 -48.46 4.21
C GLY A 11 2.11 -47.96 2.76
N LEU A 12 3.16 -48.36 2.03
CA LEU A 12 3.34 -47.95 0.64
C LEU A 12 2.52 -48.85 -0.28
N PRO A 13 1.93 -48.29 -1.36
CA PRO A 13 1.28 -49.07 -2.40
C PRO A 13 2.21 -50.12 -3.02
N GLU A 14 1.66 -51.28 -3.40
CA GLU A 14 2.44 -52.43 -3.91
C GLU A 14 3.20 -52.12 -5.20
N ASP A 15 2.63 -51.29 -6.06
CA ASP A 15 3.25 -50.76 -7.28
C ASP A 15 4.48 -49.91 -6.98
N VAL A 16 4.49 -49.16 -5.87
CA VAL A 16 5.64 -48.38 -5.41
C VAL A 16 6.73 -49.28 -4.82
N ILE A 17 6.33 -50.34 -4.10
CA ILE A 17 7.24 -51.34 -3.54
C ILE A 17 7.98 -52.07 -4.67
N GLN A 18 7.27 -52.41 -5.75
CA GLN A 18 7.85 -53.15 -6.87
C GLN A 18 8.94 -52.38 -7.62
N VAL A 19 8.91 -51.04 -7.59
CA VAL A 19 9.90 -50.18 -8.27
C VAL A 19 11.00 -49.66 -7.34
N LEU A 20 10.94 -49.95 -6.04
CA LEU A 20 11.98 -49.56 -5.10
C LEU A 20 13.26 -50.37 -5.34
N PRO A 21 14.44 -49.72 -5.37
CA PRO A 21 15.71 -50.44 -5.48
C PRO A 21 15.85 -51.45 -4.35
N SER A 22 16.35 -52.65 -4.64
CA SER A 22 16.60 -53.66 -3.60
C SER A 22 17.92 -53.44 -2.88
N ASP A 23 18.87 -52.72 -3.50
CA ASP A 23 20.16 -52.39 -2.91
C ASP A 23 20.04 -51.25 -1.86
N PRO A 24 20.57 -51.41 -0.64
CA PRO A 24 20.47 -50.41 0.42
C PRO A 24 21.14 -49.05 0.09
N PHE A 25 22.23 -49.02 -0.68
CA PHE A 25 22.88 -47.77 -1.04
C PHE A 25 22.08 -47.02 -2.11
N GLU A 26 21.50 -47.73 -3.08
CA GLU A 26 20.59 -47.15 -4.07
C GLU A 26 19.31 -46.60 -3.42
N GLN A 27 18.77 -47.27 -2.40
CA GLN A 27 17.64 -46.75 -1.61
C GLN A 27 18.00 -45.45 -0.89
N LEU A 28 19.20 -45.36 -0.29
CA LEU A 28 19.66 -44.13 0.36
C LEU A 28 19.80 -42.99 -0.65
N ASP A 29 20.33 -43.27 -1.84
CA ASP A 29 20.43 -42.28 -2.91
C ASP A 29 19.07 -41.80 -3.41
N LEU A 30 18.09 -42.71 -3.52
CA LEU A 30 16.71 -42.36 -3.82
C LEU A 30 16.09 -41.48 -2.73
N ALA A 31 16.26 -41.85 -1.46
CA ALA A 31 15.78 -41.06 -0.32
C ALA A 31 16.40 -39.66 -0.29
N ARG A 32 17.71 -39.54 -0.59
CA ARG A 32 18.41 -38.27 -0.71
C ARG A 32 17.84 -37.43 -1.86
N LYS A 33 17.59 -38.02 -3.03
CA LYS A 33 16.97 -37.33 -4.17
C LYS A 33 15.56 -36.83 -3.82
N ILE A 34 14.73 -37.68 -3.22
CA ILE A 34 13.37 -37.30 -2.78
C ILE A 34 13.44 -36.12 -1.81
N THR A 35 14.30 -36.20 -0.79
CA THR A 35 14.46 -35.12 0.19
C THR A 35 14.95 -33.84 -0.47
N SER A 36 15.92 -33.93 -1.39
CA SER A 36 16.41 -32.78 -2.15
C SER A 36 15.32 -32.12 -2.98
N ILE A 37 14.47 -32.91 -3.65
CA ILE A 37 13.34 -32.39 -4.43
C ILE A 37 12.32 -31.74 -3.49
N ALA A 38 11.96 -32.39 -2.39
CA ALA A 38 11.01 -31.85 -1.42
C ALA A 38 11.48 -30.51 -0.82
N LEU A 39 12.77 -30.41 -0.49
CA LEU A 39 13.39 -29.16 -0.04
C LEU A 39 13.34 -28.08 -1.13
N MET A 40 13.73 -28.42 -2.36
CA MET A 40 13.70 -27.47 -3.48
C MET A 40 12.28 -26.95 -3.78
N THR A 41 11.28 -27.83 -3.76
CA THR A 41 9.87 -27.44 -3.94
C THR A 41 9.43 -26.47 -2.84
N ARG A 42 9.80 -26.72 -1.59
CA ARG A 42 9.47 -25.83 -0.47
C ARG A 42 10.21 -24.48 -0.57
N VAL A 43 11.48 -24.50 -0.96
CA VAL A 43 12.26 -23.27 -1.20
C VAL A 43 11.62 -22.44 -2.31
N ASN A 44 11.29 -23.06 -3.45
CA ASN A 44 10.64 -22.37 -4.56
C ASN A 44 9.28 -21.76 -4.17
N ALA A 45 8.49 -22.48 -3.37
CA ALA A 45 7.22 -21.95 -2.87
C ALA A 45 7.41 -20.70 -1.99
N LEU A 46 8.40 -20.74 -1.08
CA LEU A 46 8.74 -19.59 -0.23
C LEU A 46 9.32 -18.42 -1.04
N GLU A 47 10.12 -18.69 -2.08
CA GLU A 47 10.65 -17.66 -2.98
C GLU A 47 9.52 -16.97 -3.76
N LEU A 48 8.54 -17.73 -4.25
CA LEU A 48 7.36 -17.19 -4.92
C LEU A 48 6.55 -16.30 -3.96
N GLU A 49 6.24 -16.80 -2.77
CA GLU A 49 5.51 -16.03 -1.75
C GLU A 49 6.27 -14.74 -1.36
N SER A 50 7.59 -14.84 -1.19
CA SER A 50 8.43 -13.68 -0.90
C SER A 50 8.38 -12.64 -2.02
N SER A 51 8.45 -13.09 -3.28
CA SER A 51 8.31 -12.24 -4.46
C SER A 51 6.96 -11.53 -4.50
N GLU A 52 5.87 -12.27 -4.26
CA GLU A 52 4.52 -11.69 -4.21
C GLU A 52 4.36 -10.66 -3.08
N LEU A 53 4.90 -10.95 -1.90
CA LEU A 53 4.86 -10.02 -0.76
C LEU A 53 5.65 -8.75 -1.07
N ARG A 54 6.84 -8.86 -1.68
CA ARG A 54 7.63 -7.70 -2.11
C ARG A 54 6.89 -6.86 -3.16
N ALA A 55 6.21 -7.49 -4.12
CA ALA A 55 5.40 -6.79 -5.10
C ALA A 55 4.22 -6.04 -4.44
N LYS A 56 3.57 -6.66 -3.45
CA LYS A 56 2.48 -6.01 -2.66
C LYS A 56 3.01 -4.81 -1.86
N ILE A 57 4.19 -4.92 -1.26
CA ILE A 57 4.85 -3.81 -0.54
C ILE A 57 5.12 -2.66 -1.52
N ALA A 58 5.80 -2.93 -2.64
CA ALA A 58 6.11 -1.90 -3.63
C ALA A 58 4.85 -1.20 -4.18
N LYS A 59 3.74 -1.93 -4.35
CA LYS A 59 2.45 -1.32 -4.73
C LYS A 59 1.91 -0.38 -3.64
N LYS A 60 2.02 -0.77 -2.37
CA LYS A 60 1.59 0.07 -1.25
C LYS A 60 2.47 1.31 -1.10
N ASP A 61 3.78 1.18 -1.26
CA ASP A 61 4.71 2.31 -1.19
C ASP A 61 4.39 3.37 -2.25
N ARG A 62 4.13 2.95 -3.50
CA ARG A 62 3.67 3.87 -4.56
C ARG A 62 2.35 4.57 -4.22
N LEU A 63 1.40 3.85 -3.62
CA LEU A 63 0.13 4.45 -3.20
C LEU A 63 0.35 5.47 -2.06
N ILE A 64 1.28 5.18 -1.14
CA ILE A 64 1.63 6.12 -0.07
C ILE A 64 2.25 7.39 -0.66
N GLU A 65 3.19 7.26 -1.60
CA GLU A 65 3.81 8.39 -2.30
C GLU A 65 2.77 9.25 -3.02
N GLU A 66 1.83 8.63 -3.73
CA GLU A 66 0.75 9.33 -4.42
C GLU A 66 -0.16 10.09 -3.43
N LEU A 67 -0.56 9.44 -2.34
CA LEU A 67 -1.39 10.08 -1.31
C LEU A 67 -0.66 11.23 -0.60
N GLN A 68 0.65 11.10 -0.37
CA GLN A 68 1.47 12.17 0.20
C GLN A 68 1.52 13.37 -0.74
N SER A 69 1.73 13.16 -2.04
CA SER A 69 1.72 14.23 -3.04
C SER A 69 0.36 14.94 -3.12
N GLN A 70 -0.74 14.18 -3.07
CA GLN A 70 -2.09 14.75 -3.03
C GLN A 70 -2.33 15.58 -1.76
N LEU A 71 -1.84 15.10 -0.61
CA LEU A 71 -1.97 15.83 0.66
C LEU A 71 -1.20 17.16 0.62
N GLU A 72 0.02 17.16 0.10
CA GLU A 72 0.84 18.38 -0.05
C GLU A 72 0.17 19.38 -1.03
N SER A 73 -0.37 18.89 -2.14
CA SER A 73 -1.14 19.72 -3.07
C SER A 73 -2.39 20.32 -2.42
N LEU A 74 -3.06 19.57 -1.54
CA LEU A 74 -4.25 20.05 -0.86
C LEU A 74 -3.90 21.08 0.23
N ASP A 75 -2.84 20.84 0.99
CA ASP A 75 -2.35 21.75 2.03
C ASP A 75 -1.93 23.11 1.45
N THR A 76 -1.18 23.08 0.35
CA THR A 76 -0.80 24.30 -0.39
C THR A 76 -2.03 25.04 -0.92
N SER A 77 -3.00 24.34 -1.53
CA SER A 77 -4.25 24.94 -2.00
C SER A 77 -5.07 25.55 -0.86
N LEU A 78 -5.11 24.89 0.30
CA LEU A 78 -5.82 25.36 1.48
C LEU A 78 -5.16 26.63 2.04
N SER A 79 -3.83 26.64 2.16
CA SER A 79 -3.06 27.81 2.61
C SER A 79 -3.32 29.01 1.70
N VAL A 80 -3.24 28.83 0.38
CA VAL A 80 -3.52 29.91 -0.59
C VAL A 80 -4.95 30.42 -0.46
N THR A 81 -5.92 29.51 -0.28
CA THR A 81 -7.33 29.89 -0.11
C THR A 81 -7.56 30.67 1.19
N ALA A 82 -6.91 30.26 2.29
CA ALA A 82 -6.97 30.96 3.56
C ALA A 82 -6.36 32.37 3.47
N ASP A 83 -5.19 32.51 2.83
CA ASP A 83 -4.57 33.83 2.61
C ASP A 83 -5.45 34.75 1.78
N ASN A 84 -6.08 34.22 0.72
CA ASN A 84 -7.01 34.97 -0.10
C ASN A 84 -8.26 35.40 0.67
N LEU A 85 -8.77 34.54 1.57
CA LEU A 85 -9.89 34.87 2.43
C LEU A 85 -9.54 36.03 3.37
N VAL A 86 -8.38 35.98 4.03
CA VAL A 86 -7.92 37.07 4.92
C VAL A 86 -7.82 38.39 4.15
N ARG A 87 -7.26 38.38 2.93
CA ARG A 87 -7.20 39.59 2.08
C ARG A 87 -8.58 40.11 1.70
N ALA A 88 -9.50 39.21 1.35
CA ALA A 88 -10.87 39.59 1.01
C ALA A 88 -11.61 40.21 2.21
N GLU A 89 -11.39 39.69 3.42
CA GLU A 89 -11.94 40.26 4.66
C GLU A 89 -11.40 41.66 4.93
N GLN A 90 -10.09 41.86 4.81
CA GLN A 90 -9.46 43.19 4.96
C GLN A 90 -10.00 44.19 3.93
N PHE A 91 -10.14 43.78 2.68
CA PHE A 91 -10.69 44.63 1.63
C PHE A 91 -12.15 45.00 1.89
N LYS A 92 -12.97 44.03 2.31
CA LYS A 92 -14.35 44.26 2.73
C LYS A 92 -14.43 45.28 3.88
N GLU A 93 -13.59 45.17 4.90
CA GLU A 93 -13.57 46.13 6.02
C GLU A 93 -13.21 47.55 5.55
N SER A 94 -12.24 47.67 4.64
CA SER A 94 -11.88 48.95 4.03
C SER A 94 -13.07 49.59 3.30
N LEU A 95 -13.75 48.81 2.45
CA LEU A 95 -14.93 49.28 1.73
C LEU A 95 -16.08 49.68 2.66
N LEU A 96 -16.29 48.97 3.77
CA LEU A 96 -17.30 49.35 4.76
C LEU A 96 -16.99 50.71 5.40
N LYS A 97 -15.72 50.98 5.72
CA LYS A 97 -15.27 52.29 6.27
C LYS A 97 -15.43 53.41 5.25
N GLU A 98 -15.08 53.16 4.00
CA GLU A 98 -15.22 54.14 2.91
C GLU A 98 -16.70 54.45 2.65
N ASN A 99 -17.55 53.42 2.55
CA ASN A 99 -18.99 53.59 2.35
C ASN A 99 -19.62 54.39 3.50
N ALA A 100 -19.27 54.10 4.75
CA ALA A 100 -19.74 54.89 5.89
C ALA A 100 -19.31 56.36 5.80
N SER A 101 -18.08 56.62 5.37
CA SER A 101 -17.53 57.97 5.18
C SER A 101 -18.27 58.73 4.07
N LEU A 102 -18.48 58.09 2.92
CA LEU A 102 -19.24 58.63 1.79
C LEU A 102 -20.71 58.87 2.13
N SER A 103 -21.35 57.95 2.84
CA SER A 103 -22.73 58.14 3.30
C SER A 103 -22.86 59.38 4.19
N ASN A 104 -21.88 59.62 5.06
CA ASN A 104 -21.84 60.82 5.90
C ASN A 104 -21.62 62.10 5.09
N THR A 105 -20.76 62.09 4.06
CA THR A 105 -20.58 63.27 3.19
C THR A 105 -21.83 63.57 2.38
N VAL A 106 -22.48 62.56 1.80
CA VAL A 106 -23.76 62.70 1.08
C VAL A 106 -24.83 63.31 1.98
N ARG A 107 -24.97 62.83 3.23
CA ARG A 107 -25.93 63.41 4.19
C ARG A 107 -25.65 64.88 4.51
N LYS A 108 -24.38 65.27 4.63
CA LYS A 108 -23.99 66.67 4.86
C LYS A 108 -24.34 67.54 3.64
N LEU A 109 -23.91 67.12 2.45
CA LEU A 109 -24.20 67.84 1.20
C LEU A 109 -25.71 68.01 0.98
N ASN A 110 -26.51 66.96 1.20
CA ASN A 110 -27.97 67.08 1.08
C ASN A 110 -28.57 68.10 2.06
N ARG A 111 -28.04 68.21 3.28
CA ARG A 111 -28.47 69.26 4.22
C ARG A 111 -28.05 70.65 3.76
N ASP A 112 -26.84 70.79 3.24
CA ASP A 112 -26.31 72.08 2.80
C ASP A 112 -27.04 72.60 1.55
N VAL A 113 -27.48 71.70 0.66
CA VAL A 113 -28.30 72.05 -0.53
C VAL A 113 -29.77 72.33 -0.18
N SER A 114 -30.30 71.77 0.92
CA SER A 114 -31.69 71.97 1.34
C SER A 114 -31.91 73.24 2.20
N LYS A 115 -30.87 74.03 2.46
CA LYS A 115 -30.91 75.31 3.17
C LYS A 115 -30.89 76.47 2.19
#